data_AF-A0A9E1S0M6-F1
#
_entry.id   AF-A0A9E1S0M6-F1
#
_cell.length_a   1.000
_cell.length_b   1.000
_cell.length_c   1.000
_cell.angle_alpha   90.00
_cell.angle_beta   90.00
_cell.angle_gamma   90.00
#
_symmetry.space_group_name_H-M   'P 1'
#
loop_
_entity.id
_entity.type
_entity.pdbx_description
1 polymer ?
#
loop_
_entity_poly.entity_id
_entity_poly.type
_entity_poly.pdbx_seq_one_letter_code
_entity_poly.pdbx_strand_id
1 'polypeptide(L)' 'MICHGAQLQGGSGPPLQPSYLRAKPNQQLLTTLLYGHAPAAMPAWAGSLSRSEAIWLIQRLRIGAVIEP' A
#
# COMPACT_ATOMS: atom_id res chain seq x y z
N MET A 1 -1.87 -8.97 -7.48
CA MET A 1 -0.77 -9.35 -8.40
C MET A 1 -0.54 -8.36 -9.54
N ILE A 2 -1.57 -7.89 -10.27
CA ILE A 2 -1.37 -7.07 -11.49
C ILE A 2 -0.73 -5.70 -11.19
N CYS A 3 -1.22 -4.99 -10.16
CA CYS A 3 -0.76 -3.62 -9.93
C CYS A 3 0.59 -3.54 -9.21
N HIS A 4 0.85 -4.41 -8.22
CA HIS A 4 2.05 -4.31 -7.39
C HIS A 4 3.00 -5.51 -7.52
N GLY A 5 2.72 -6.44 -8.42
CA GLY A 5 3.47 -7.70 -8.54
C GLY A 5 3.06 -8.73 -7.50
N ALA A 6 3.42 -10.00 -7.72
CA ALA A 6 3.17 -11.08 -6.77
C ALA A 6 4.07 -10.99 -5.52
N GLN A 7 5.25 -10.37 -5.65
CA GLN A 7 6.23 -10.19 -4.57
C GLN A 7 6.41 -8.71 -4.23
N LEU A 8 5.42 -7.86 -4.54
CA LEU A 8 5.42 -6.43 -4.22
C LEU A 8 6.53 -5.62 -4.91
N GLN A 9 7.19 -6.17 -5.93
CA GLN A 9 8.26 -5.51 -6.69
C GLN A 9 7.77 -4.45 -7.69
N GLY A 10 6.45 -4.30 -7.82
CA GLY A 10 5.83 -3.41 -8.79
C GLY A 10 5.23 -4.16 -9.98
N GLY A 11 4.35 -3.47 -10.71
CA GLY A 11 3.62 -3.96 -11.87
C GLY A 11 3.14 -2.76 -12.69
N SER A 12 1.83 -2.62 -12.89
CA SER A 12 1.27 -1.36 -13.43
C SER A 12 1.32 -0.19 -12.43
N GLY A 13 1.53 -0.48 -11.15
CA GLY A 13 1.75 0.48 -10.08
C GLY A 13 3.16 0.32 -9.46
N PRO A 14 3.52 1.24 -8.55
CA PRO A 14 4.85 1.25 -7.94
C PRO A 14 5.10 0.03 -7.05
N PRO A 15 6.37 -0.29 -6.72
CA PRO A 15 6.69 -1.31 -5.73
C PRO A 15 6.11 -0.97 -4.35
N LEU A 16 5.76 -1.99 -3.58
CA LEU A 16 5.37 -1.87 -2.16
C LEU A 16 6.45 -2.45 -1.23
N GLN A 17 7.68 -2.57 -1.72
CA GLN A 17 8.82 -3.04 -0.94
C GLN A 17 9.21 -2.03 0.17
N PRO A 18 9.80 -2.52 1.28
CA PRO A 18 10.22 -1.70 2.41
C PRO A 18 11.06 -0.48 2.05
N SER A 19 12.04 -0.63 1.14
CA SER A 19 12.91 0.47 0.69
C SER A 19 12.11 1.60 0.07
N TYR A 20 11.17 1.29 -0.82
CA TYR A 20 10.33 2.27 -1.51
C TYR A 20 9.34 2.95 -0.56
N LEU A 21 8.70 2.17 0.32
CA LEU A 21 7.72 2.71 1.26
C LEU A 21 8.38 3.56 2.34
N ARG A 22 9.60 3.21 2.80
CA ARG A 22 10.28 3.94 3.86
C ARG A 22 10.55 5.41 3.52
N ALA A 23 10.80 5.70 2.24
CA ALA A 23 11.00 7.05 1.73
C ALA A 23 9.71 7.91 1.70
N LYS A 24 8.54 7.33 1.98
CA LYS A 24 7.26 8.03 1.93
C LYS A 24 6.71 8.35 3.32
N PRO A 25 6.09 9.52 3.52
CA PRO A 25 5.37 9.85 4.75
C PRO A 25 4.20 8.89 5.00
N ASN A 26 3.99 8.49 6.26
CA ASN A 26 2.90 7.60 6.64
C ASN A 26 1.52 8.18 6.28
N GLN A 27 1.33 9.49 6.46
CA GLN A 27 0.08 10.17 6.11
C GLN A 27 -0.22 10.04 4.61
N GLN A 28 0.80 10.18 3.75
CA GLN A 28 0.62 10.04 2.31
C GLN A 28 0.19 8.61 1.96
N LEU A 29 0.87 7.61 2.53
CA LEU A 29 0.51 6.20 2.32
C LEU A 29 -0.92 5.90 2.80
N LEU A 30 -1.31 6.43 3.95
CA LEU A 30 -2.64 6.25 4.52
C LEU A 30 -3.72 6.90 3.67
N THR A 31 -3.49 8.14 3.23
CA THR A 31 -4.42 8.86 2.33
C THR A 31 -4.57 8.11 1.01
N THR A 32 -3.46 7.67 0.42
CA THR A 32 -3.49 6.91 -0.84
C THR A 32 -4.18 5.55 -0.69
N LEU A 33 -4.00 4.84 0.43
CA LEU A 33 -4.69 3.57 0.68
C LEU A 33 -6.18 3.76 0.99
N LEU A 34 -6.57 4.79 1.73
CA LEU A 34 -7.99 4.97 2.06
C LEU A 34 -8.78 5.61 0.92
N TYR A 35 -8.19 6.57 0.20
CA TYR A 35 -8.91 7.40 -0.76
C TYR A 35 -8.45 7.21 -2.21
N GLY A 36 -7.47 6.34 -2.44
CA GLY A 36 -6.94 6.04 -3.76
C GLY A 36 -6.03 7.13 -4.32
N HIS A 37 -5.69 6.97 -5.59
CA HIS A 37 -4.91 7.94 -6.36
C HIS A 37 -5.37 7.89 -7.83
N ALA A 38 -6.29 8.79 -8.18
CA ALA A 38 -6.96 8.79 -9.48
C ALA A 38 -5.99 8.80 -10.69
N PRO A 39 -4.91 9.60 -10.71
CA PRO A 39 -3.97 9.57 -11.83
C PRO A 39 -3.26 8.22 -12.03
N ALA A 40 -3.18 7.38 -10.99
CA ALA A 40 -2.55 6.06 -11.04
C ALA A 40 -3.58 4.92 -11.07
N ALA A 41 -4.88 5.23 -11.22
CA ALA A 41 -5.96 4.26 -11.13
C ALA A 41 -5.90 3.37 -9.87
N MET A 42 -5.35 3.91 -8.78
CA MET A 42 -5.30 3.20 -7.50
C MET A 42 -6.66 3.40 -6.81
N PRO A 43 -7.44 2.33 -6.56
CA PRO A 43 -8.79 2.45 -5.98
C PRO A 43 -8.72 2.95 -4.53
N ALA A 44 -9.85 3.42 -4.02
CA ALA A 44 -10.02 3.72 -2.61
C ALA A 44 -10.43 2.45 -1.86
N TRP A 45 -9.89 2.23 -0.65
CA TRP A 45 -10.29 1.12 0.22
C TRP A 45 -11.04 1.56 1.48
N ALA A 46 -11.32 2.86 1.65
CA ALA A 46 -12.23 3.33 2.68
C ALA A 46 -13.60 2.65 2.53
N GLY A 47 -14.16 2.16 3.63
CA GLY A 47 -15.40 1.36 3.65
C GLY A 47 -15.15 -0.15 3.65
N SER A 48 -14.03 -0.61 3.07
CA SER A 48 -13.56 -2.00 3.18
C SER A 48 -12.51 -2.18 4.27
N LEU A 49 -11.70 -1.14 4.51
CA LEU A 49 -10.70 -1.09 5.58
C LEU A 49 -11.02 0.04 6.55
N SER A 50 -10.95 -0.25 7.85
CA SER A 50 -10.87 0.75 8.89
C SER A 50 -9.53 1.48 8.84
N ARG A 51 -9.48 2.67 9.46
CA ARG A 51 -8.23 3.44 9.55
C ARG A 51 -7.12 2.68 10.30
N SER A 52 -7.48 1.93 11.35
CA SER A 52 -6.53 1.12 12.12
C SER A 52 -5.97 -0.04 11.32
N GLU A 53 -6.79 -0.74 10.53
CA GLU A 53 -6.34 -1.82 9.64
C GLU A 53 -5.42 -1.28 8.54
N ALA A 54 -5.75 -0.11 7.97
CA ALA A 54 -4.90 0.55 7.00
C ALA A 54 -3.52 0.92 7.59
N ILE A 55 -3.48 1.45 8.81
CA ILE A 55 -2.24 1.75 9.52
C ILE A 55 -1.43 0.46 9.76
N TRP A 56 -2.08 -0.59 10.25
CA TRP A 56 -1.44 -1.88 10.49
C TRP A 56 -0.83 -2.45 9.20
N LEU A 57 -1.58 -2.45 8.11
CA LEU A 57 -1.11 -2.94 6.81
C LEU A 57 0.11 -2.17 6.32
N ILE A 58 0.08 -0.84 6.39
CA ILE A 58 1.22 0.01 6.00
C ILE A 58 2.45 -0.33 6.85
N GLN A 59 2.29 -0.54 8.16
CA GLN A 59 3.40 -0.91 9.03
C GLN A 59 3.99 -2.27 8.65
N ARG A 60 3.15 -3.28 8.37
CA ARG A 60 3.59 -4.62 7.94
C ARG A 60 4.37 -4.55 6.62
N LEU A 61 3.87 -3.80 5.64
CA LEU A 61 4.54 -3.60 4.35
C LEU A 61 5.90 -2.89 4.51
N ARG A 62 6.00 -1.90 5.41
CA ARG A 62 7.26 -1.17 5.67
C ARG A 62 8.36 -2.02 6.30
N ILE A 63 8.00 -3.05 7.05
CA ILE A 63 8.99 -3.99 7.63
C ILE A 63 9.21 -5.22 6.74
N GLY A 64 8.50 -5.33 5.61
CA GLY A 64 8.61 -6.47 4.69
C GLY A 64 8.11 -7.76 5.34
N ALA A 65 7.20 -7.65 6.29
CA ALA A 65 6.63 -8.82 6.93
C ALA A 65 5.87 -9.63 5.89
N VAL A 66 5.99 -10.95 5.97
CA VAL A 66 5.14 -11.86 5.20
C VAL A 66 3.69 -11.53 5.56
N ILE A 67 2.94 -11.07 4.56
CA ILE A 67 1.49 -10.97 4.62
C ILE A 67 1.03 -12.33 4.12
N GLU A 68 0.72 -13.23 5.06
CA GLU A 68 0.12 -14.52 4.70
C GLU A 68 -1.21 -14.27 3.95
N PRO A 69 -1.53 -15.09 2.93
CA PRO A 69 -2.72 -14.90 2.09
C PRO A 69 -4.04 -15.10 2.83
#